data_AF-A0A2A9F326-F1
#
_entry.id   AF-A0A2A9F326-F1
#
_cell.length_a   1.000
_cell.length_b   1.000
_cell.length_c   1.000
_cell.angle_alpha   90.00
_cell.angle_beta   90.00
_cell.angle_gamma   90.00
#
_symmetry.space_group_name_H-M   'P 1'
#
loop_
_entity.id
_entity.type
_entity.pdbx_description
1 polymer ?
#
loop_
_entity_poly.entity_id
_entity_poly.type
_entity_poly.pdbx_seq_one_letter_code
_entity_poly.pdbx_strand_id
1 'polypeptide(L)'
;MWRKILVSGLLILAFIAPVAANAAPLKLDWIDLIPEAERKLFDSVGMPDSNHSGGAAQQSKIGNVRPELNGSLVKIPGFVIPLEGDANTVTEFLLVPYFGACIHVPPPPPNQIIYVKFPKGAPIQELWDVIYVVGKLKTETLSHELAETAYIIEGSKLEAYDDM
;
A
#
# COMPACT_ATOMS: atom_id res chain seq x y z
N MET A 1 -66.53 -44.13 -6.27
CA MET A 1 -65.09 -44.33 -6.02
C MET A 1 -64.30 -43.27 -6.79
N TRP A 2 -63.71 -42.27 -6.13
CA TRP A 2 -62.49 -41.59 -6.60
C TRP A 2 -61.81 -40.89 -5.40
N ARG A 3 -60.49 -41.07 -5.30
CA ARG A 3 -59.62 -40.72 -4.17
C ARG A 3 -59.20 -39.23 -4.20
N LYS A 4 -58.98 -38.68 -3.01
CA LYS A 4 -58.35 -37.38 -2.71
C LYS A 4 -56.90 -37.34 -3.19
N ILE A 5 -56.40 -36.20 -3.70
CA ILE A 5 -54.99 -35.81 -3.55
C ILE A 5 -54.91 -34.28 -3.36
N LEU A 6 -54.61 -33.86 -2.13
CA LEU A 6 -54.11 -32.53 -1.79
C LEU A 6 -52.61 -32.52 -2.11
N VAL A 7 -52.18 -31.72 -3.07
CA VAL A 7 -50.75 -31.48 -3.33
C VAL A 7 -50.35 -30.22 -2.57
N SER A 8 -49.64 -30.40 -1.46
CA SER A 8 -48.98 -29.33 -0.73
C SER A 8 -47.68 -29.00 -1.46
N GLY A 9 -47.60 -27.80 -2.06
CA GLY A 9 -46.40 -27.32 -2.74
C GLY A 9 -45.39 -26.78 -1.73
N LEU A 10 -44.30 -27.52 -1.53
CA LEU A 10 -43.15 -27.05 -0.76
C LEU A 10 -42.28 -26.16 -1.66
N LEU A 11 -42.36 -24.85 -1.47
CA LEU A 11 -41.52 -23.88 -2.16
C LEU A 11 -40.12 -23.91 -1.52
N ILE A 12 -39.14 -24.51 -2.21
CA ILE A 12 -37.74 -24.49 -1.80
C ILE A 12 -37.16 -23.14 -2.23
N LEU A 13 -37.04 -22.20 -1.28
CA LEU A 13 -36.26 -20.98 -1.48
C LEU A 13 -34.77 -21.36 -1.47
N ALA A 14 -34.13 -21.37 -2.64
CA ALA A 14 -32.68 -21.51 -2.75
C ALA A 14 -32.04 -20.21 -2.25
N PHE A 15 -31.50 -20.22 -1.03
CA PHE A 15 -30.63 -19.17 -0.52
C PHE A 15 -29.31 -19.20 -1.32
N ILE A 16 -29.15 -18.25 -2.23
CA ILE A 16 -27.86 -18.00 -2.88
C ILE A 16 -27.02 -17.24 -1.86
N ALA A 17 -26.18 -17.94 -1.11
CA ALA A 17 -25.20 -17.26 -0.26
C ALA A 17 -24.25 -16.47 -1.17
N PRO A 18 -23.99 -15.18 -0.91
CA PRO A 18 -22.94 -14.48 -1.63
C PRO A 18 -21.62 -15.17 -1.33
N VAL A 19 -21.03 -15.80 -2.35
CA VAL A 19 -19.65 -16.24 -2.28
C VAL A 19 -18.83 -14.97 -2.06
N ALA A 20 -18.34 -14.78 -0.84
CA ALA A 20 -17.34 -13.76 -0.58
C ALA A 20 -16.11 -14.13 -1.42
N ALA A 21 -15.95 -13.47 -2.55
CA ALA A 21 -14.74 -13.59 -3.36
C ALA A 21 -13.59 -13.07 -2.50
N ASN A 22 -12.78 -13.96 -1.96
CA ASN A 22 -11.44 -13.63 -1.47
C ASN A 22 -10.59 -13.29 -2.69
N ALA A 23 -10.77 -12.08 -3.22
CA ALA A 23 -9.95 -11.59 -4.32
C ALA A 23 -8.50 -11.51 -3.83
N ALA A 24 -7.58 -12.08 -4.61
CA ALA A 24 -6.16 -11.93 -4.35
C ALA A 24 -5.79 -10.43 -4.31
N PRO A 25 -4.82 -10.02 -3.47
CA PRO A 25 -4.39 -8.64 -3.43
C PRO A 25 -3.89 -8.17 -4.79
N LEU A 26 -4.25 -6.94 -5.17
CA LEU A 26 -3.72 -6.29 -6.36
C LEU A 26 -2.22 -6.07 -6.17
N LYS A 27 -1.40 -6.79 -6.94
CA LYS A 27 0.05 -6.57 -6.96
C LYS A 27 0.31 -5.24 -7.67
N LEU A 28 0.99 -4.33 -6.99
CA LEU A 28 1.35 -3.01 -7.50
C LEU A 28 2.86 -2.86 -7.55
N ASP A 29 3.33 -2.23 -8.61
CA ASP A 29 4.65 -1.61 -8.67
C ASP A 29 4.53 -0.10 -8.38
N TRP A 30 5.64 0.55 -8.06
CA TRP A 30 5.64 1.98 -7.70
C TRP A 30 5.10 2.89 -8.80
N ILE A 31 5.34 2.54 -10.07
CA ILE A 31 4.81 3.27 -11.23
C ILE A 31 3.28 3.21 -11.32
N ASP A 32 2.65 2.20 -10.72
CA ASP A 32 1.20 2.03 -10.74
C ASP A 32 0.49 2.99 -9.79
N LEU A 33 1.21 3.61 -8.85
CA LEU A 33 0.70 4.66 -7.98
C LEU A 33 0.62 6.03 -8.67
N ILE A 34 1.25 6.17 -9.83
CA ILE A 34 1.26 7.40 -10.63
C ILE A 34 0.16 7.29 -11.70
N PRO A 35 -0.73 8.30 -11.82
CA PRO A 35 -1.69 8.35 -12.92
C PRO A 35 -1.01 8.20 -14.28
N GLU A 36 -1.59 7.42 -15.18
CA GLU A 36 -0.95 7.09 -16.47
C GLU A 36 -0.54 8.33 -17.27
N ALA A 37 -1.38 9.38 -17.24
CA ALA A 37 -1.13 10.65 -17.90
C ALA A 37 0.11 11.40 -17.36
N GLU A 38 0.55 11.07 -16.15
CA GLU A 38 1.62 11.76 -15.43
C GLU A 38 2.93 10.97 -15.41
N ARG A 39 2.93 9.69 -15.80
CA ARG A 39 4.14 8.83 -15.72
C ARG A 39 5.35 9.42 -16.44
N LYS A 40 5.13 10.06 -17.59
CA LYS A 40 6.19 10.74 -18.36
C LYS A 40 6.82 11.93 -17.63
N LEU A 41 6.09 12.54 -16.69
CA LEU A 41 6.63 13.63 -15.87
C LEU A 41 7.71 13.09 -14.92
N PHE A 42 7.53 11.88 -14.40
CA PHE A 42 8.49 11.27 -13.48
C PHE A 42 9.79 10.85 -14.19
N ASP A 43 9.70 10.42 -15.46
CA ASP A 43 10.89 10.16 -16.28
C ASP A 43 11.77 11.41 -16.47
N SER A 44 11.15 12.59 -16.50
CA SER A 44 11.83 13.87 -16.72
C SER A 44 12.46 14.48 -15.46
N VAL A 45 12.01 14.06 -14.27
CA VAL A 45 12.49 14.59 -12.99
C VAL A 45 13.77 13.89 -12.54
N GLY A 46 14.05 12.67 -13.03
CA GLY A 46 15.26 11.91 -12.70
C GLY A 46 15.34 11.49 -11.22
N MET A 47 16.39 10.73 -10.86
CA MET A 47 16.71 10.51 -9.45
C MET A 47 17.18 11.83 -8.83
N PRO A 48 16.76 12.16 -7.60
CA PRO A 48 17.18 13.39 -6.96
C PRO A 48 18.71 13.45 -6.84
N ASP A 49 19.31 14.60 -7.20
CA ASP A 49 20.76 14.80 -7.13
C ASP A 49 21.25 14.72 -5.68
N SER A 50 22.33 13.97 -5.44
CA SER A 50 22.88 13.71 -4.10
C SER A 50 23.74 14.87 -3.57
N ASN A 51 23.46 16.10 -3.99
CA ASN A 51 24.32 17.24 -3.68
C ASN A 51 24.20 17.64 -2.20
N HIS A 52 25.20 17.28 -1.39
CA HIS A 52 25.27 17.56 0.05
C HIS A 52 25.67 19.01 0.40
N SER A 53 25.58 19.95 -0.55
CA SER A 53 26.17 21.30 -0.41
C SER A 53 25.28 22.34 0.31
N GLY A 54 24.11 21.99 0.84
CA GLY A 54 23.37 22.92 1.71
C GLY A 54 21.88 22.61 1.90
N GLY A 55 21.43 22.68 3.17
CA GLY A 55 20.02 22.61 3.58
C GLY A 55 19.41 21.21 3.58
N ALA A 56 18.33 21.02 4.35
CA ALA A 56 17.50 19.83 4.22
C ALA A 56 16.90 19.81 2.82
N ALA A 57 17.09 18.73 2.08
CA ALA A 57 16.63 18.64 0.71
C ALA A 57 15.09 18.61 0.66
N GLN A 58 14.49 19.55 -0.08
CA GLN A 58 13.06 19.77 -0.06
C GLN A 58 12.32 18.70 -0.88
N GLN A 59 11.26 18.13 -0.31
CA GLN A 59 10.42 17.17 -1.01
C GLN A 59 9.70 17.83 -2.20
N SER A 60 9.84 17.25 -3.39
CA SER A 60 9.02 17.61 -4.56
C SER A 60 7.57 17.20 -4.30
N LYS A 61 6.61 18.09 -4.55
CA LYS A 61 5.17 17.80 -4.40
C LYS A 61 4.49 17.47 -5.73
N ILE A 62 5.26 17.02 -6.72
CA ILE A 62 4.75 16.64 -8.04
C ILE A 62 3.93 15.34 -7.95
N GLY A 63 2.92 15.23 -8.82
CA GLY A 63 2.16 14.01 -9.03
C GLY A 63 0.87 13.95 -8.23
N ASN A 64 -0.18 13.48 -8.88
CA ASN A 64 -1.47 13.21 -8.26
C ASN A 64 -1.55 11.75 -7.78
N VAL A 65 -2.59 11.46 -7.00
CA VAL A 65 -2.97 10.09 -6.62
C VAL A 65 -3.86 9.46 -7.69
N ARG A 66 -4.04 8.14 -7.60
CA ARG A 66 -5.04 7.36 -8.34
C ARG A 66 -6.23 7.02 -7.44
N PRO A 67 -7.33 7.80 -7.46
CA PRO A 67 -8.46 7.62 -6.55
C PRO A 67 -9.13 6.24 -6.68
N GLU A 68 -9.05 5.61 -7.85
CA GLU A 68 -9.58 4.28 -8.11
C GLU A 68 -8.87 3.16 -7.32
N LEU A 69 -7.67 3.41 -6.79
CA LEU A 69 -6.98 2.47 -5.91
C LEU A 69 -7.51 2.52 -4.47
N ASN A 70 -8.26 3.57 -4.10
CA ASN A 70 -8.77 3.76 -2.75
C ASN A 70 -9.64 2.59 -2.30
N GLY A 71 -9.32 2.02 -1.14
CA GLY A 71 -10.03 0.89 -0.55
C GLY A 71 -9.65 -0.48 -1.09
N SER A 72 -8.75 -0.56 -2.09
CA SER A 72 -8.28 -1.82 -2.66
C SER A 72 -7.39 -2.58 -1.67
N LEU A 73 -7.49 -3.90 -1.69
CA LEU A 73 -6.50 -4.78 -1.06
C LEU A 73 -5.30 -4.88 -2.00
N VAL A 74 -4.12 -4.41 -1.57
CA VAL A 74 -2.91 -4.31 -2.40
C VAL A 74 -1.75 -5.12 -1.81
N LYS A 75 -0.79 -5.47 -2.68
CA LYS A 75 0.53 -6.00 -2.33
C LYS A 75 1.58 -5.17 -3.06
N ILE A 76 2.46 -4.49 -2.34
CA ILE A 76 3.48 -3.60 -2.93
C ILE A 76 4.85 -3.82 -2.26
N PRO A 77 5.95 -3.89 -3.03
CA PRO A 77 7.29 -4.06 -2.48
C PRO A 77 7.88 -2.72 -2.05
N GLY A 78 8.73 -2.70 -1.03
CA GLY A 78 9.52 -1.51 -0.72
C GLY A 78 10.47 -1.69 0.45
N PHE A 79 11.26 -0.64 0.69
CA PHE A 79 12.13 -0.51 1.85
C PHE A 79 11.38 0.17 2.99
N VAL A 80 11.76 -0.15 4.22
CA VAL A 80 11.06 0.30 5.42
C VAL A 80 11.87 1.36 6.15
N ILE A 81 11.22 2.47 6.50
CA ILE A 81 11.73 3.48 7.42
C ILE A 81 10.85 3.43 8.67
N PRO A 82 11.30 2.81 9.78
CA PRO A 82 10.54 2.73 11.02
C PRO A 82 10.22 4.13 11.57
N LEU A 83 8.99 4.34 12.02
CA LEU A 83 8.56 5.59 12.67
C LEU A 83 8.19 5.35 14.14
N GLU A 84 7.32 4.36 14.39
CA GLU A 84 6.81 4.04 15.73
C GLU A 84 6.99 2.55 16.02
N GLY A 85 7.31 2.22 17.27
CA GLY A 85 7.53 0.84 17.69
C GLY A 85 8.30 0.71 19.00
N ASP A 86 8.80 -0.50 19.26
CA ASP A 86 9.67 -0.83 20.38
C ASP A 86 10.93 -1.57 19.90
N ALA A 87 11.69 -2.18 20.83
CA ALA A 87 12.93 -2.88 20.51
C ALA A 87 12.74 -4.14 19.63
N ASN A 88 11.51 -4.63 19.47
CA ASN A 88 11.21 -5.87 18.75
C ASN A 88 10.26 -5.65 17.56
N THR A 89 9.39 -4.64 17.63
CA THR A 89 8.27 -4.47 16.68
C THR A 89 8.12 -3.03 16.20
N VAL A 90 7.72 -2.87 14.95
CA VAL A 90 7.38 -1.57 14.33
C VAL A 90 5.89 -1.53 14.05
N THR A 91 5.19 -0.51 14.54
CA THR A 91 3.75 -0.34 14.37
C THR A 91 3.39 0.68 13.31
N GLU A 92 4.27 1.65 13.02
CA GLU A 92 4.09 2.62 11.94
C GLU A 92 5.43 2.83 11.21
N PHE A 93 5.39 2.88 9.88
CA PHE A 93 6.59 3.05 9.06
C PHE A 93 6.28 3.70 7.71
N LEU A 94 7.28 4.31 7.08
CA LEU A 94 7.21 4.67 5.67
C LEU A 94 7.70 3.51 4.83
N LEU A 95 6.95 3.17 3.78
CA LEU A 95 7.39 2.30 2.71
C LEU A 95 7.84 3.16 1.53
N VAL A 96 9.03 2.89 0.99
CA VAL A 96 9.67 3.70 -0.06
C VAL A 96 10.25 2.83 -1.19
N PRO A 97 10.37 3.36 -2.42
CA PRO A 97 10.80 2.60 -3.60
C PRO A 97 12.29 2.24 -3.64
N TYR A 98 13.15 2.93 -2.88
CA TYR A 98 14.60 2.73 -2.94
C TYR A 98 15.26 2.95 -1.57
N PHE A 99 16.40 2.27 -1.39
CA PHE A 99 17.21 2.38 -0.18
C PHE A 99 17.77 3.80 0.00
N GLY A 100 17.78 4.30 1.24
CA GLY A 100 18.33 5.61 1.60
C GLY A 100 17.40 6.81 1.33
N ALA A 101 16.17 6.58 0.84
CA ALA A 101 15.16 7.62 0.73
C ALA A 101 14.94 8.34 2.09
N CYS A 102 14.69 9.64 2.05
CA CYS A 102 14.41 10.50 3.21
C CYS A 102 15.55 10.66 4.24
N ILE A 103 16.67 9.93 4.10
CA ILE A 103 17.82 10.00 5.02
C ILE A 103 19.05 10.53 4.29
N HIS A 104 19.40 9.94 3.15
CA HIS A 104 20.61 10.29 2.39
C HIS A 104 20.32 11.17 1.18
N VAL A 105 19.09 11.12 0.68
CA VAL A 105 18.60 11.92 -0.45
C VAL A 105 17.25 12.54 -0.10
N PRO A 106 16.83 13.62 -0.79
CA PRO A 106 15.51 14.20 -0.58
C PRO A 106 14.37 13.15 -0.63
N PRO A 107 13.30 13.35 0.14
CA PRO A 107 12.15 12.45 0.11
C PRO A 107 11.53 12.35 -1.30
N PRO A 108 11.08 11.14 -1.72
CA PRO A 108 10.30 10.98 -2.94
C PRO A 108 9.03 11.85 -2.95
N PRO A 109 8.38 12.05 -4.10
CA PRO A 109 7.09 12.72 -4.14
C PRO A 109 6.02 12.02 -3.29
N PRO A 110 4.97 12.72 -2.81
CA PRO A 110 3.98 12.14 -1.90
C PRO A 110 3.29 10.87 -2.43
N ASN A 111 3.08 10.78 -3.75
CA ASN A 111 2.50 9.59 -4.39
C ASN A 111 3.51 8.44 -4.61
N GLN A 112 4.75 8.60 -4.11
CA GLN A 112 5.86 7.63 -4.13
C GLN A 112 6.41 7.35 -2.73
N ILE A 113 5.62 7.64 -1.69
CA ILE A 113 5.86 7.22 -0.31
C ILE A 113 4.52 6.76 0.26
N ILE A 114 4.50 5.62 0.92
CA ILE A 114 3.30 5.11 1.59
C ILE A 114 3.51 5.11 3.09
N TYR A 115 2.57 5.71 3.83
CA TYR A 115 2.52 5.57 5.27
C TYR A 115 1.84 4.24 5.62
N VAL A 116 2.50 3.35 6.34
CA VAL A 116 1.94 2.05 6.72
C VAL A 116 1.64 2.04 8.20
N LYS A 117 0.39 1.72 8.54
CA LYS A 117 -0.04 1.39 9.90
C LYS A 117 -0.13 -0.13 10.02
N PHE A 118 0.59 -0.72 10.97
CA PHE A 118 0.67 -2.16 11.17
C PHE A 118 0.41 -2.52 12.65
N PRO A 119 -0.86 -2.46 13.12
CA PRO A 119 -1.19 -2.58 14.54
C PRO A 119 -0.76 -3.89 15.21
N LYS A 120 -0.53 -4.95 14.42
CA LYS A 120 -0.05 -6.25 14.93
C LYS A 120 1.43 -6.24 15.29
N GLY A 121 2.16 -5.18 14.94
CA GLY A 121 3.62 -5.12 15.04
C GLY A 121 4.30 -5.90 13.91
N ALA A 122 5.13 -5.22 13.14
CA ALA A 122 6.03 -5.82 12.17
C ALA A 122 7.34 -6.21 12.88
N PRO A 123 7.80 -7.47 12.83
CA PRO A 123 9.06 -7.88 13.46
C PRO A 123 10.24 -7.12 12.83
N ILE A 124 11.05 -6.45 13.64
CA ILE A 124 12.18 -5.64 13.13
C ILE A 124 13.13 -6.44 12.24
N GLN A 125 13.32 -7.73 12.55
CA GLN A 125 14.20 -8.62 11.80
C GLN A 125 13.74 -8.89 10.37
N GLU A 126 12.46 -8.67 10.05
CA GLU A 126 11.93 -8.82 8.69
C GLU A 126 12.09 -7.55 7.85
N LEU A 127 12.46 -6.41 8.44
CA LEU A 127 12.39 -5.08 7.80
C LEU A 127 13.75 -4.59 7.26
N TRP A 128 14.79 -5.42 7.31
CA TRP A 128 16.14 -5.07 6.85
C TRP A 128 16.28 -5.08 5.32
N ASP A 129 15.54 -5.96 4.67
CA ASP A 129 15.52 -6.13 3.22
C ASP A 129 14.22 -5.57 2.62
N VAL A 130 14.11 -5.63 1.29
CA VAL A 130 12.85 -5.33 0.60
C VAL A 130 11.78 -6.31 1.08
N ILE A 131 10.62 -5.78 1.41
CA ILE A 131 9.46 -6.57 1.80
C ILE A 131 8.25 -6.24 0.93
N TYR A 132 7.36 -7.20 0.77
CA TYR A 132 6.01 -6.94 0.32
C TYR A 132 5.12 -6.59 1.52
N VAL A 133 4.46 -5.44 1.45
CA VAL A 133 3.38 -5.07 2.37
C VAL A 133 2.04 -5.41 1.73
N VAL A 134 1.22 -6.17 2.45
CA VAL A 134 -0.15 -6.48 2.05
C VAL A 134 -1.14 -5.78 2.98
N GLY A 135 -2.06 -5.02 2.42
CA GLY A 135 -3.05 -4.31 3.22
C GLY A 135 -4.04 -3.50 2.40
N LYS A 136 -4.94 -2.80 3.09
CA LYS A 136 -5.93 -1.94 2.45
C LYS A 136 -5.32 -0.58 2.18
N LEU A 137 -5.25 -0.18 0.91
CA LEU A 137 -4.76 1.13 0.49
C LEU A 137 -5.84 2.20 0.68
N LYS A 138 -5.44 3.38 1.14
CA LYS A 138 -6.24 4.60 1.17
C LYS A 138 -5.51 5.70 0.41
N THR A 139 -6.23 6.46 -0.41
CA THR A 139 -5.71 7.68 -1.03
C THR A 139 -5.95 8.84 -0.06
N GLU A 140 -5.03 9.03 0.88
CA GLU A 140 -5.13 10.00 1.96
C GLU A 140 -3.79 10.68 2.15
N THR A 141 -3.81 12.02 2.22
CA THR A 141 -2.60 12.79 2.47
C THR A 141 -2.29 12.81 3.97
N LEU A 142 -1.05 12.45 4.31
CA LEU A 142 -0.54 12.52 5.67
C LEU A 142 0.80 13.27 5.66
N SER A 143 0.90 14.30 6.49
CA SER A 143 2.14 15.05 6.72
C SER A 143 2.85 14.52 7.95
N HIS A 144 4.10 14.09 7.79
CA HIS A 144 4.98 13.62 8.86
C HIS A 144 6.29 14.43 8.82
N GLU A 145 7.04 14.46 9.92
CA GLU A 145 8.28 15.26 10.04
C GLU A 145 9.32 14.93 8.95
N LEU A 146 9.37 13.66 8.51
CA LEU A 146 10.28 13.21 7.46
C LEU A 146 9.78 13.51 6.04
N ALA A 147 8.48 13.41 5.79
CA ALA A 147 7.88 13.52 4.47
C ALA A 147 6.36 13.64 4.51
N GLU A 148 5.78 14.19 3.45
CA GLU A 148 4.36 14.04 3.15
C GLU A 148 4.13 12.80 2.29
N THR A 149 3.04 12.09 2.56
CA THR A 149 2.59 10.91 1.80
C THR A 149 1.20 11.18 1.26
N ALA A 150 0.84 10.53 0.15
CA ALA A 150 -0.50 10.61 -0.45
C ALA A 150 -1.25 9.28 -0.42
N TYR A 151 -0.63 8.25 0.18
CA TYR A 151 -1.20 6.93 0.37
C TYR A 151 -0.94 6.42 1.78
N ILE A 152 -1.94 5.74 2.34
CA ILE A 152 -1.84 5.00 3.59
C ILE A 152 -2.16 3.53 3.34
N ILE A 153 -1.41 2.61 3.93
CA ILE A 153 -1.80 1.20 3.99
C ILE A 153 -2.14 0.82 5.44
N GLU A 154 -3.35 0.29 5.64
CA GLU A 154 -3.66 -0.52 6.81
C GLU A 154 -3.12 -1.94 6.57
N GLY A 155 -1.91 -2.17 7.07
CA GLY A 155 -1.16 -3.39 6.84
C GLY A 155 -1.72 -4.58 7.62
N SER A 156 -1.73 -5.73 6.96
CA SER A 156 -2.31 -6.96 7.48
C SER A 156 -1.35 -8.15 7.44
N LYS A 157 -0.38 -8.12 6.52
CA LYS A 157 0.62 -9.17 6.32
C LYS A 157 1.88 -8.59 5.68
N LEU A 158 3.03 -9.13 6.08
CA LEU A 158 4.31 -8.94 5.40
C LEU A 158 4.67 -10.23 4.68
N GLU A 159 5.32 -10.11 3.53
CA GLU A 159 5.88 -11.24 2.79
C GLU A 159 7.31 -10.90 2.39
N ALA A 160 8.19 -11.90 2.40
CA ALA A 160 9.52 -11.76 1.83
C ALA A 160 9.42 -11.35 0.36
N TYR A 161 10.27 -10.42 -0.05
CA TYR A 161 10.40 -10.10 -1.46
C TYR A 161 11.00 -11.29 -2.21
N ASP A 162 10.43 -11.59 -3.38
CA ASP A 162 10.87 -12.65 -4.28
C ASP A 162 11.11 -12.00 -5.64
N ASP A 163 12.34 -12.08 -6.12
CA ASP A 163 12.81 -11.49 -7.37
C ASP A 163 12.66 -12.44 -8.58
N MET A 164 12.12 -13.64 -8.36
CA MET A 164 11.98 -14.71 -9.37
C MET A 164 10.71 -14.63 -10.23
#